data_AF-M0NGD8-F1
#
_entry.id   AF-M0NGD8-F1
#
_cell.length_a   1.000
_cell.length_b   1.000
_cell.length_c   1.000
_cell.angle_alpha   90.00
_cell.angle_beta   90.00
_cell.angle_gamma   90.00
#
_symmetry.space_group_name_H-M   'P 1'
#
loop_
_entity.id
_entity.type
_entity.pdbx_description
1 polymer ?
#
loop_
_entity_poly.entity_id
_entity_poly.type
_entity_poly.pdbx_seq_one_letter_code
_entity_poly.pdbx_strand_id
1 'polypeptide(L)' 'MTDREREIISGDADASDNYEYKVKSVVRNRIRKRLGDDVEFLEEHFPEAYDLVVDEVCDEHD' A
#
# COMPACT_ATOMS: atom_id res chain seq x y z
N MET A 1 -1.73 0.39 4.62
CA MET A 1 -1.18 1.64 5.22
C MET A 1 -1.97 1.94 6.48
N THR A 2 -1.32 2.48 7.51
CA THR A 2 -2.02 2.91 8.73
C THR A 2 -2.75 4.23 8.52
N ASP A 3 -3.72 4.55 9.36
CA ASP A 3 -4.48 5.81 9.28
C ASP A 3 -3.54 7.02 9.37
N ARG A 4 -2.59 6.97 10.30
CA ARG A 4 -1.58 8.03 10.43
C ARG A 4 -0.69 8.19 9.19
N GLU A 5 -0.30 7.10 8.54
CA GLU A 5 0.44 7.18 7.28
C GLU A 5 -0.42 7.83 6.18
N ARG A 6 -1.72 7.57 6.16
CA ARG A 6 -2.68 8.18 5.22
C ARG A 6 -2.85 9.68 5.48
N GLU A 7 -3.04 10.10 6.73
CA GLU A 7 -3.14 11.51 7.13
C GLU A 7 -1.87 12.29 6.75
N ILE A 8 -0.68 11.72 6.98
CA ILE A 8 0.59 12.37 6.63
C ILE A 8 0.76 12.47 5.11
N ILE A 9 0.38 11.43 4.35
CA ILE A 9 0.59 11.42 2.89
C ILE A 9 -0.44 12.30 2.16
N SER A 10 -1.65 12.40 2.68
CA SER A 10 -2.72 13.28 2.17
C SER A 10 -2.49 14.76 2.48
N GLY A 11 -1.66 15.07 3.49
CA GLY A 11 -1.44 16.43 3.97
C GLY A 11 -2.42 16.88 5.06
N ASP A 12 -3.29 15.97 5.54
CA ASP A 12 -4.25 16.23 6.61
C ASP A 12 -3.60 16.29 8.01
N ALA A 13 -2.37 15.79 8.15
CA ALA A 13 -1.58 15.91 9.38
C ALA A 13 -0.57 17.06 9.30
N ASP A 14 -0.47 17.84 10.38
CA ASP A 14 0.65 18.77 10.60
C ASP A 14 1.93 17.96 10.86
N ALA A 15 2.77 17.87 9.83
CA ALA A 15 4.03 17.14 9.83
C ALA A 15 5.09 17.99 9.11
N SER A 16 6.33 17.92 9.59
CA SER A 16 7.44 18.56 8.87
C SER A 16 7.72 17.85 7.54
N ASP A 17 8.19 18.61 6.55
CA ASP A 17 8.57 18.10 5.22
C ASP A 17 9.49 16.87 5.29
N ASN A 18 10.47 16.91 6.19
CA ASN A 18 11.41 15.80 6.39
C ASN A 18 10.72 14.54 6.92
N TYR A 19 9.75 14.70 7.82
CA TYR A 19 8.98 13.57 8.34
C TYR A 19 8.01 13.02 7.31
N GLU A 20 7.32 13.89 6.56
CA GLU A 20 6.46 13.49 5.44
C GLU A 20 7.25 12.70 4.38
N TYR A 21 8.42 13.22 3.98
CA TYR A 21 9.30 12.55 3.03
C TYR A 21 9.72 11.16 3.53
N LYS A 22 10.08 11.05 4.81
CA LYS A 22 10.43 9.77 5.44
C LYS A 22 9.26 8.79 5.38
N VAL A 23 8.04 9.22 5.72
CA VAL A 23 6.84 8.37 5.67
C VAL A 23 6.56 7.90 4.24
N LYS A 24 6.58 8.81 3.26
CA LYS A 24 6.43 8.47 1.83
C LYS A 24 7.49 7.44 1.38
N SER A 25 8.74 7.60 1.82
CA SER A 25 9.83 6.67 1.51
C SER A 25 9.59 5.28 2.12
N VAL A 26 9.18 5.21 3.39
CA VAL A 26 8.87 3.95 4.09
C VAL A 26 7.75 3.20 3.39
N VAL A 27 6.64 3.89 3.08
CA VAL A 27 5.49 3.30 2.39
C VAL A 27 5.90 2.76 1.03
N ARG A 28 6.63 3.54 0.24
CA ARG A 28 7.13 3.12 -1.08
C ARG A 28 8.02 1.89 -1.00
N ASN A 29 8.91 1.84 -0.01
CA ASN A 29 9.81 0.72 0.18
C ASN A 29 9.07 -0.55 0.63
N ARG A 30 8.04 -0.41 1.48
CA ARG A 30 7.18 -1.54 1.88
C ARG A 30 6.45 -2.14 0.68
N ILE A 31 5.88 -1.30 -0.18
CA ILE A 31 5.22 -1.76 -1.42
C ILE A 31 6.21 -2.52 -2.31
N ARG A 32 7.35 -1.91 -2.64
CA ARG A 32 8.34 -2.51 -3.53
C ARG A 32 8.97 -3.81 -3.04
N LYS A 33 9.10 -3.98 -1.72
CA LYS A 33 9.82 -5.11 -1.12
C LYS A 33 8.93 -6.23 -0.61
N ARG A 34 7.62 -6.01 -0.53
CA ARG A 34 6.72 -6.98 0.09
C ARG A 34 5.43 -7.17 -0.67
N LEU A 35 4.82 -6.10 -1.19
CA LEU A 35 3.50 -6.25 -1.80
C LEU A 35 3.51 -7.18 -3.02
N GLY A 36 4.56 -7.14 -3.85
CA GLY A 36 4.73 -8.09 -4.95
C GLY A 36 4.84 -9.53 -4.45
N ASP A 37 5.81 -9.81 -3.58
CA ASP A 37 6.03 -11.12 -2.97
C ASP A 37 4.77 -11.65 -2.24
N ASP A 38 4.04 -10.79 -1.55
CA ASP A 38 2.80 -11.14 -0.84
C ASP A 38 1.69 -11.51 -1.85
N VAL A 39 1.55 -10.77 -2.95
CA VAL A 39 0.56 -11.08 -4.01
C VAL A 39 0.90 -12.39 -4.72
N GLU A 40 2.16 -12.64 -5.06
CA GLU A 40 2.61 -13.91 -5.64
C GLU A 40 2.35 -15.09 -4.69
N PHE A 41 2.62 -14.91 -3.40
CA PHE A 41 2.33 -15.94 -2.38
C PHE A 41 0.83 -16.24 -2.27
N LEU A 42 -0.02 -15.21 -2.34
CA LEU A 42 -1.47 -15.39 -2.30
C LEU A 42 -1.97 -16.13 -3.55
N GLU A 43 -1.45 -15.83 -4.73
CA GLU A 43 -1.79 -16.55 -5.97
C GLU A 43 -1.50 -18.05 -5.83
N GLU A 44 -0.36 -18.42 -5.24
CA GLU A 44 0.05 -19.83 -5.10
C GLU A 44 -0.72 -20.57 -4.00
N HIS A 45 -0.96 -19.93 -2.85
CA HIS A 45 -1.39 -20.62 -1.63
C HIS A 45 -2.76 -20.22 -1.10
N PHE A 46 -3.31 -19.09 -1.53
CA PHE A 46 -4.60 -18.59 -1.08
C PHE A 46 -5.35 -17.84 -2.20
N PRO A 47 -5.77 -18.55 -3.25
CA PRO A 47 -6.31 -17.94 -4.47
C PRO A 47 -7.57 -17.10 -4.22
N GLU A 48 -8.44 -17.48 -3.28
CA GLU A 48 -9.61 -16.66 -2.91
C GLU A 48 -9.22 -15.26 -2.41
N ALA A 49 -8.15 -15.15 -1.62
CA ALA A 49 -7.67 -13.85 -1.16
C ALA A 49 -6.91 -13.08 -2.24
N TYR A 50 -6.25 -13.78 -3.16
CA TYR A 50 -5.67 -13.16 -4.35
C TYR A 50 -6.75 -12.52 -5.23
N ASP A 51 -7.84 -13.24 -5.51
CA ASP A 51 -8.96 -12.75 -6.31
C ASP A 51 -9.54 -11.48 -5.69
N LEU A 52 -9.74 -11.44 -4.36
CA LEU A 52 -10.17 -10.22 -3.66
C LEU A 52 -9.20 -9.04 -3.84
N VAL A 53 -7.89 -9.28 -3.80
CA VAL A 53 -6.89 -8.21 -4.01
C VAL A 53 -6.92 -7.72 -5.45
N VAL A 54 -7.07 -8.63 -6.42
CA VAL A 54 -7.18 -8.29 -7.84
C VAL A 54 -8.45 -7.50 -8.09
N ASP A 55 -9.61 -7.95 -7.62
CA ASP A 55 -10.88 -7.26 -7.79
C ASP A 55 -10.78 -5.83 -7.22
N GLU A 56 -10.35 -5.66 -5.96
CA GLU A 56 -10.29 -4.33 -5.32
C GLU A 56 -9.27 -3.36 -5.95
N VAL A 57 -8.25 -3.85 -6.67
CA VAL A 57 -7.20 -3.01 -7.29
C VAL A 57 -7.40 -2.83 -8.79
N CYS A 58 -7.92 -3.84 -9.47
CA CYS A 58 -8.08 -3.92 -10.91
C CYS A 58 -9.52 -3.68 -11.37
N ASP A 59 -10.53 -3.62 -10.48
CA ASP A 59 -11.87 -3.18 -10.86
C ASP A 59 -11.79 -1.76 -11.44
N GLU A 60 -12.09 -1.71 -12.73
CA GLU A 60 -11.82 -0.63 -13.63
C GLU A 60 -12.61 0.62 -13.22
N HIS A 61 -11.87 1.66 -12.79
CA HIS A 61 -12.29 3.04 -13.00
C HIS A 61 -12.35 3.31 -14.51
N ASP A 62 -13.45 2.91 -15.16
CA ASP A 62 -13.96 3.50 -16.41
C ASP A 62 -14.92 4.66 -16.09
#